data_AF-A0A6N6Q5X8-F1
#
_entry.id   AF-A0A6N6Q5X8-F1
#
_cell.length_a   1.000
_cell.length_b   1.000
_cell.length_c   1.000
_cell.angle_alpha   90.00
_cell.angle_beta   90.00
_cell.angle_gamma   90.00
#
_symmetry.space_group_name_H-M   'P 1'
#
loop_
_entity.id
_entity.type
_entity.pdbx_description
1 polymer ?
#
loop_
_entity_poly.entity_id
_entity_poly.type
_entity_poly.pdbx_seq_one_letter_code
_entity_poly.pdbx_strand_id
1 'polypeptide(L)'
;MNTSFARTARLSAGVVLALQCRLAAQVPNGGFENWTDCQPDDWASSNVCGLMAPVTKSPAADTGAFAARGEVVSFFGQPIQPLLQIGTTGEGVPISQRYLTLRGSYKFSPVGGDRFAVNVALIKAGSVVAQGAFANPAAAGTYTPFSLTLNYVSPDVPDTAEIQIQIVGPVTGPDFHLGSVMFVDSLEFATGGGAQPPNLSIQRVGGSIVVSWPPDVTGYVLQSTPSLNPTAWNTVSGVANNSHVAVPSTTAYFRLIKG
;
A
#
# COMPACT_ATOMS: atom_id res chain seq x y z
N MET A 1 51.75 -46.19 29.97
CA MET A 1 51.57 -44.80 29.46
C MET A 1 50.81 -44.87 28.15
N ASN A 2 49.54 -44.49 28.16
CA ASN A 2 48.84 -44.06 26.94
C ASN A 2 47.62 -43.24 27.38
N THR A 3 47.73 -41.93 27.20
CA THR A 3 46.74 -40.90 27.50
C THR A 3 45.73 -40.82 26.36
N SER A 4 44.45 -41.06 26.64
CA SER A 4 43.35 -40.80 25.71
C SER A 4 42.54 -39.60 26.22
N PHE A 5 42.61 -38.48 25.49
CA PHE A 5 41.85 -37.26 25.71
C PHE A 5 40.41 -37.43 25.22
N ALA A 6 39.43 -37.33 26.11
CA ALA A 6 38.02 -37.14 25.74
C ALA A 6 37.78 -35.64 25.47
N ARG A 7 37.38 -35.28 24.24
CA ARG A 7 36.92 -33.92 23.91
C ARG A 7 35.39 -33.87 24.00
N THR A 8 34.91 -33.06 24.92
CA THR A 8 33.50 -32.69 25.07
C THR A 8 33.12 -31.68 23.98
N ALA A 9 32.18 -32.03 23.09
CA ALA A 9 31.57 -31.08 22.16
C ALA A 9 30.37 -30.42 22.84
N ARG A 10 30.41 -29.09 23.00
CA ARG A 10 29.28 -28.29 23.46
C ARG A 10 28.34 -28.06 22.27
N LEU A 11 27.06 -28.43 22.39
CA LEU A 11 26.02 -27.91 21.51
C LEU A 11 25.86 -26.41 21.79
N SER A 12 26.45 -25.57 20.95
CA SER A 12 26.08 -24.16 20.86
C SER A 12 24.71 -24.06 20.19
N ALA A 13 23.75 -23.43 20.88
CA ALA A 13 22.43 -23.13 20.37
C ALA A 13 22.55 -22.41 19.02
N GLY A 14 22.13 -23.10 17.96
CA GLY A 14 21.94 -22.47 16.66
C GLY A 14 20.85 -21.43 16.79
N VAL A 15 21.21 -20.15 16.65
CA VAL A 15 20.26 -19.09 16.36
C VAL A 15 19.60 -19.47 15.04
N VAL A 16 18.34 -19.90 15.11
CA VAL A 16 17.48 -20.03 13.94
C VAL A 16 17.21 -18.61 13.46
N LEU A 17 18.00 -18.17 12.49
CA LEU A 17 17.69 -16.96 11.73
C LEU A 17 16.47 -17.31 10.87
N ALA A 18 15.28 -17.02 11.37
CA ALA A 18 14.06 -17.10 10.59
C ALA A 18 14.12 -16.02 9.50
N LEU A 19 14.66 -16.39 8.35
CA LEU A 19 14.57 -15.61 7.12
C LEU A 19 13.09 -15.59 6.73
N GLN A 20 12.37 -14.54 7.13
CA GLN A 20 11.01 -14.33 6.65
C GLN A 20 11.09 -14.04 5.15
N CYS A 21 10.68 -15.03 4.35
CA CYS A 21 10.39 -14.86 2.94
C CYS A 21 9.31 -13.77 2.79
N ARG A 22 9.66 -12.63 2.21
CA ARG A 22 8.69 -11.67 1.67
C ARG A 22 8.90 -11.56 0.17
N LEU A 23 8.16 -12.37 -0.60
CA LEU A 23 7.91 -12.09 -2.01
C LEU A 23 6.66 -11.20 -2.12
N ALA A 24 6.79 -9.97 -1.62
CA ALA A 24 6.01 -8.82 -2.07
C ALA A 24 7.04 -7.81 -2.55
N ALA A 25 6.83 -7.15 -3.69
CA ALA A 25 7.82 -6.18 -4.14
C ALA A 25 7.89 -5.05 -3.12
N GLN A 26 9.09 -4.88 -2.58
CA GLN A 26 9.37 -3.92 -1.56
C GLN A 26 9.40 -2.53 -2.19
N VAL A 27 8.72 -1.56 -1.58
CA VAL A 27 8.98 -0.14 -1.85
C VAL A 27 10.43 0.11 -1.43
N PRO A 28 11.34 0.50 -2.35
CA PRO A 28 12.73 0.78 -1.99
C PRO A 28 12.80 1.77 -0.84
N ASN A 29 13.57 1.40 0.19
CA ASN A 29 13.67 2.15 1.45
C ASN A 29 12.32 2.62 2.02
N GLY A 30 11.25 1.82 1.87
CA GLY A 30 9.89 2.18 2.30
C GLY A 30 9.72 2.32 3.81
N GLY A 31 10.69 1.86 4.59
CA GLY A 31 10.81 2.11 6.03
C GLY A 31 11.72 3.28 6.39
N PHE A 32 12.31 3.99 5.42
CA PHE A 32 13.16 5.16 5.62
C PHE A 32 14.33 4.95 6.60
N GLU A 33 15.00 3.81 6.49
CA GLU A 33 16.13 3.43 7.35
C GLU A 33 17.47 3.99 6.86
N ASN A 34 17.60 4.14 5.55
CA ASN A 34 18.84 4.55 4.89
C ASN A 34 18.75 6.00 4.39
N TRP A 35 19.78 6.79 4.66
CA TRP A 35 19.83 8.22 4.36
C TRP A 35 21.26 8.64 4.00
N THR A 36 21.39 9.41 2.92
CA THR A 36 22.64 9.99 2.45
C THR A 36 22.45 11.49 2.23
N ASP A 37 23.40 12.30 2.70
CA ASP A 37 23.45 13.75 2.45
C ASP A 37 22.11 14.45 2.65
N CYS A 38 21.42 14.23 3.77
CA CYS A 38 20.11 14.84 4.10
C CYS A 38 18.88 14.29 3.36
N GLN A 39 19.05 13.33 2.45
CA GLN A 39 17.98 12.69 1.69
C GLN A 39 17.73 11.26 2.17
N PRO A 40 16.49 10.75 2.10
CA PRO A 40 16.25 9.32 2.20
C PRO A 40 16.75 8.64 0.93
N ASP A 41 17.54 7.58 1.06
CA ASP A 41 18.03 6.83 -0.11
C ASP A 41 16.85 6.27 -0.91
N ASP A 42 16.96 6.22 -2.25
CA ASP A 42 15.91 5.84 -3.21
C ASP A 42 14.71 6.82 -3.34
N TRP A 43 14.77 7.98 -2.69
CA TRP A 43 13.72 8.99 -2.73
C TRP A 43 14.30 10.39 -3.01
N ALA A 44 13.59 11.15 -3.84
CA ALA A 44 13.76 12.59 -3.92
C ALA A 44 12.88 13.29 -2.88
N SER A 45 13.30 14.47 -2.43
CA SER A 45 12.50 15.29 -1.53
C SER A 45 12.58 16.78 -1.86
N SER A 46 11.75 17.59 -1.19
CA SER A 46 11.84 19.06 -1.24
C SER A 46 13.05 19.63 -0.47
N ASN A 47 13.96 18.78 0.04
CA ASN A 47 15.18 19.25 0.68
C ASN A 47 16.14 19.90 -0.32
N VAL A 48 16.74 21.00 0.12
CA VAL A 48 17.95 21.61 -0.45
C VAL A 48 19.04 21.47 0.60
N CYS A 49 19.88 20.44 0.45
CA CYS A 49 20.81 20.06 1.50
C CYS A 49 21.82 21.15 1.83
N GLY A 50 21.99 21.41 3.14
CA GLY A 50 22.77 22.53 3.66
C GLY A 50 22.03 23.87 3.70
N LEU A 51 20.81 23.96 3.17
CA LEU A 51 20.02 25.20 3.12
C LEU A 51 18.64 25.06 3.78
N MET A 52 17.90 24.01 3.44
CA MET A 52 16.52 23.81 3.86
C MET A 52 16.16 22.32 3.82
N ALA A 53 15.62 21.77 4.90
CA ALA A 53 15.27 20.35 4.98
C ALA A 53 13.87 20.16 5.62
N PRO A 54 12.77 20.38 4.87
CA PRO A 54 11.42 20.06 5.35
C PRO A 54 11.21 18.56 5.62
N VAL A 55 12.04 17.69 5.04
CA VAL A 55 12.03 16.25 5.27
C VAL A 55 13.28 15.84 6.04
N THR A 56 13.11 15.09 7.14
CA THR A 56 14.21 14.73 8.04
C THR A 56 14.08 13.30 8.54
N LYS A 57 15.21 12.68 8.89
CA LYS A 57 15.23 11.39 9.57
C LYS A 57 14.77 11.53 11.01
N SER A 58 13.90 10.64 11.48
CA SER A 58 13.44 10.62 12.87
C SER A 58 13.58 9.24 13.51
N PRO A 59 13.99 9.13 14.78
CA PRO A 59 13.99 7.85 15.51
C PRO A 59 12.60 7.42 15.99
N ALA A 60 11.57 8.25 15.78
CA ALA A 60 10.20 7.91 16.14
C ALA A 60 9.56 7.04 15.05
N ALA A 61 10.06 5.82 14.88
CA ALA A 61 9.65 4.89 13.83
C ALA A 61 8.43 4.02 14.22
N ASP A 62 7.71 3.52 13.22
CA ASP A 62 6.68 2.47 13.36
C ASP A 62 7.37 1.10 13.43
N THR A 63 8.29 0.87 12.50
CA THR A 63 9.13 -0.33 12.46
C THR A 63 10.59 0.06 12.27
N GLY A 64 11.52 -0.82 12.68
CA GLY A 64 12.95 -0.53 12.54
C GLY A 64 13.43 0.59 13.46
N ALA A 65 14.37 1.40 12.99
CA ALA A 65 15.07 2.41 13.79
C ALA A 65 14.71 3.84 13.40
N PHE A 66 14.28 4.07 12.16
CA PHE A 66 14.01 5.40 11.65
C PHE A 66 12.71 5.47 10.84
N ALA A 67 12.17 6.68 10.72
CA ALA A 67 11.07 7.02 9.82
C ALA A 67 11.35 8.37 9.17
N ALA A 68 10.63 8.68 8.09
CA ALA A 68 10.65 10.02 7.50
C ALA A 68 9.71 10.95 8.27
N ARG A 69 10.24 12.09 8.71
CA ARG A 69 9.48 13.20 9.29
C ARG A 69 9.41 14.35 8.30
N GLY A 70 8.21 14.77 7.94
CA GLY A 70 7.95 15.97 7.15
C GLY A 70 7.41 17.09 8.02
N GLU A 71 7.86 18.31 7.81
CA GLU A 71 7.32 19.53 8.42
C GLU A 71 7.16 20.64 7.40
N VAL A 72 6.05 21.36 7.46
CA VAL A 72 5.90 22.62 6.73
C VAL A 72 6.76 23.68 7.42
N VAL A 73 7.88 24.03 6.79
CA VAL A 73 8.86 24.97 7.33
C VAL A 73 8.73 26.35 6.67
N SER A 74 9.27 27.39 7.32
CA SER A 74 9.37 28.72 6.73
C SER A 74 10.72 28.90 6.05
N PHE A 75 10.71 29.29 4.78
CA PHE A 75 11.90 29.65 4.02
C PHE A 75 11.71 31.04 3.40
N PHE A 76 12.51 32.01 3.84
CA PHE A 76 12.33 33.43 3.51
C PHE A 76 10.89 33.96 3.73
N GLY A 77 10.23 33.48 4.79
CA GLY A 77 8.88 33.89 5.14
C GLY A 77 7.78 33.21 4.31
N GLN A 78 8.13 32.33 3.38
CA GLN A 78 7.17 31.52 2.62
C GLN A 78 7.10 30.11 3.21
N PRO A 79 5.91 29.52 3.33
CA PRO A 79 5.79 28.13 3.75
C PRO A 79 6.30 27.22 2.64
N ILE A 80 7.06 26.18 3.02
CA ILE A 80 7.52 25.12 2.12
C ILE A 80 7.05 23.79 2.69
N GLN A 81 6.28 23.05 1.90
CA GLN A 81 5.80 21.73 2.30
C GLN A 81 6.91 20.66 2.24
N PRO A 82 6.82 19.64 3.09
CA PRO A 82 7.57 18.41 2.89
C PRO A 82 6.97 17.66 1.69
N LEU A 83 7.84 17.26 0.78
CA LEU A 83 7.52 16.45 -0.38
C LEU A 83 8.52 15.30 -0.42
N LEU A 84 8.02 14.09 -0.63
CA LEU A 84 8.77 12.87 -0.90
C LEU A 84 8.26 12.28 -2.20
N GLN A 85 9.16 11.96 -3.12
CA GLN A 85 8.86 11.27 -4.37
C GLN A 85 9.79 10.08 -4.53
N ILE A 86 9.23 8.92 -4.85
CA ILE A 86 10.06 7.73 -5.02
C ILE A 86 10.90 7.81 -6.31
N GLY A 87 12.08 7.21 -6.28
CA GLY A 87 13.11 7.42 -7.28
C GLY A 87 14.04 8.55 -6.87
N THR A 88 15.33 8.42 -7.18
CA THR A 88 16.39 9.33 -6.71
C THR A 88 16.21 10.78 -7.20
N THR A 89 15.45 10.96 -8.28
CA THR A 89 15.05 12.24 -8.87
C THR A 89 13.53 12.41 -8.97
N GLY A 90 12.76 11.53 -8.31
CA GLY A 90 11.30 11.52 -8.35
C GLY A 90 10.70 10.87 -9.60
N GLU A 91 11.48 10.06 -10.31
CA GLU A 91 11.13 9.38 -11.57
C GLU A 91 10.29 8.10 -11.41
N GLY A 92 10.02 7.70 -10.16
CA GLY A 92 9.43 6.40 -9.87
C GLY A 92 10.47 5.27 -9.80
N VAL A 93 9.99 4.04 -9.61
CA VAL A 93 10.81 2.83 -9.52
C VAL A 93 10.30 1.74 -10.45
N PRO A 94 11.17 0.86 -10.97
CA PRO A 94 10.75 -0.20 -11.87
C PRO A 94 9.85 -1.21 -11.15
N ILE A 95 8.76 -1.60 -11.80
CA ILE A 95 7.89 -2.69 -11.37
C ILE A 95 7.56 -3.60 -12.56
N SER A 96 7.14 -4.83 -12.31
CA SER A 96 6.86 -5.80 -13.37
C SER A 96 5.57 -6.59 -13.13
N GLN A 97 4.70 -6.10 -12.25
CA GLN A 97 3.44 -6.73 -11.89
C GLN A 97 2.40 -5.70 -11.48
N ARG A 98 1.15 -6.13 -11.42
CA ARG A 98 0.03 -5.30 -10.98
C ARG A 98 -0.08 -5.31 -9.46
N TYR A 99 -0.04 -4.14 -8.84
CA TYR A 99 -0.42 -3.96 -7.44
C TYR A 99 -1.84 -3.45 -7.32
N LEU A 100 -2.50 -3.80 -6.22
CA LEU A 100 -3.87 -3.35 -5.92
C LEU A 100 -3.89 -2.27 -4.85
N THR A 101 -2.93 -2.29 -3.93
CA THR A 101 -2.86 -1.31 -2.84
C THR A 101 -1.44 -0.86 -2.57
N LEU A 102 -1.28 0.40 -2.19
CA LEU A 102 -0.15 0.86 -1.38
C LEU A 102 -0.64 0.98 0.07
N ARG A 103 0.16 0.51 1.02
CA ARG A 103 -0.09 0.64 2.46
C ARG A 103 1.12 1.27 3.14
N GLY A 104 0.87 1.79 4.34
CA GLY A 104 1.90 2.23 5.25
C GLY A 104 1.29 2.71 6.56
N SER A 105 2.12 3.34 7.37
CA SER A 105 1.71 3.92 8.66
C SER A 105 2.08 5.39 8.70
N TYR A 106 1.25 6.21 9.34
CA TYR A 106 1.52 7.63 9.49
C TYR A 106 1.16 8.18 10.87
N LYS A 107 1.85 9.25 11.28
CA LYS A 107 1.41 10.18 12.34
C LYS A 107 1.20 11.54 11.72
N PHE A 108 0.27 12.32 12.25
CA PHE A 108 -0.03 13.63 11.68
C PHE A 108 -0.48 14.63 12.73
N SER A 109 0.10 15.83 12.67
CA SER A 109 -0.27 16.99 13.47
C SER A 109 -0.62 18.14 12.51
N PRO A 110 -1.87 18.20 12.04
CA PRO A 110 -2.33 19.22 11.10
C PRO A 110 -2.51 20.59 11.76
N VAL A 111 -2.26 21.65 10.98
CA VAL A 111 -2.63 23.03 11.27
C VAL A 111 -3.59 23.52 10.18
N GLY A 112 -4.59 24.33 10.53
CA GLY A 112 -5.42 25.03 9.54
C GLY A 112 -6.24 24.14 8.59
N GLY A 113 -6.43 22.85 8.91
CA GLY A 113 -7.13 21.90 8.06
C GLY A 113 -6.25 21.22 7.00
N ASP A 114 -4.93 21.36 7.12
CA ASP A 114 -3.96 20.62 6.30
C ASP A 114 -4.19 19.11 6.35
N ARG A 115 -3.73 18.43 5.31
CA ARG A 115 -3.95 16.99 5.10
C ARG A 115 -2.63 16.30 4.83
N PHE A 116 -2.44 15.15 5.49
CA PHE A 116 -1.44 14.17 5.07
C PHE A 116 -1.95 13.52 3.78
N ALA A 117 -1.15 13.54 2.72
CA ALA A 117 -1.55 13.05 1.41
C ALA A 117 -0.52 12.10 0.80
N VAL A 118 -1.02 11.05 0.15
CA VAL A 118 -0.26 10.08 -0.63
C VAL A 118 -0.92 9.89 -1.98
N ASN A 119 -0.17 10.08 -3.07
CA ASN A 119 -0.62 9.80 -4.43
C ASN A 119 0.26 8.70 -5.01
N VAL A 120 -0.35 7.83 -5.81
CA VAL A 120 0.34 6.76 -6.52
C VAL A 120 -0.14 6.72 -7.97
N ALA A 121 0.80 6.61 -8.90
CA ALA A 121 0.54 6.28 -10.29
C ALA A 121 1.34 5.03 -10.67
N LEU A 122 0.69 4.10 -11.36
CA LEU A 122 1.37 3.00 -12.05
C LEU A 122 1.33 3.29 -13.53
N ILE A 123 2.48 3.16 -14.19
CA ILE A 123 2.72 3.64 -15.54
C ILE A 123 3.18 2.48 -16.42
N LYS A 124 2.74 2.50 -17.68
CA LYS A 124 3.25 1.65 -18.76
C LYS A 124 3.75 2.53 -19.89
N ALA A 125 5.05 2.48 -20.20
CA ALA A 125 5.64 3.21 -21.32
C ALA A 125 5.25 4.70 -21.34
N GLY A 126 5.27 5.35 -20.18
CA GLY A 126 4.91 6.77 -20.00
C GLY A 126 3.41 7.08 -19.88
N SER A 127 2.53 6.08 -20.04
CA SER A 127 1.08 6.25 -19.87
C SER A 127 0.60 5.70 -18.52
N VAL A 128 -0.21 6.47 -17.79
CA VAL A 128 -0.81 6.01 -16.52
C VAL A 128 -1.81 4.88 -16.79
N VAL A 129 -1.62 3.74 -16.13
CA VAL A 129 -2.51 2.56 -16.23
C VAL A 129 -3.26 2.26 -14.94
N ALA A 130 -2.78 2.77 -13.81
CA ALA A 130 -3.52 2.78 -12.55
C ALA A 130 -3.17 3.99 -11.69
N GLN A 131 -4.09 4.41 -10.82
CA GLN A 131 -3.84 5.49 -9.87
C GLN A 131 -4.60 5.30 -8.56
N GLY A 132 -4.06 5.87 -7.48
CA GLY A 132 -4.74 5.92 -6.19
C GLY A 132 -4.29 7.13 -5.38
N ALA A 133 -5.18 7.61 -4.51
CA ALA A 133 -4.89 8.74 -3.64
C ALA A 133 -5.46 8.49 -2.24
N PHE A 134 -4.76 9.03 -1.24
CA PHE A 134 -5.19 9.11 0.14
C PHE A 134 -4.94 10.53 0.63
N ALA A 135 -5.92 11.12 1.32
CA ALA A 135 -5.74 12.40 1.98
C ALA A 135 -6.57 12.43 3.27
N ASN A 136 -5.96 12.75 4.41
CA ASN A 136 -6.65 12.79 5.69
C ASN A 136 -6.28 14.05 6.50
N PRO A 137 -7.27 14.89 6.89
CA PRO A 137 -7.04 16.04 7.76
C PRO A 137 -7.03 15.68 9.26
N ALA A 138 -7.37 14.44 9.62
CA ALA A 138 -7.45 14.05 11.02
C ALA A 138 -6.06 13.92 11.66
N ALA A 139 -5.90 14.52 12.84
CA ALA A 139 -4.71 14.34 13.65
C ALA A 139 -4.56 12.88 14.08
N ALA A 140 -3.33 12.38 14.05
CA ALA A 140 -2.95 11.04 14.45
C ALA A 140 -1.71 11.11 15.36
N GLY A 141 -1.91 10.97 16.68
CA GLY A 141 -0.85 11.06 17.68
C GLY A 141 0.03 9.80 17.79
N THR A 142 -0.47 8.67 17.29
CA THR A 142 0.23 7.38 17.19
C THR A 142 0.21 6.90 15.75
N TYR A 143 1.13 6.00 15.38
CA TYR A 143 1.16 5.44 14.04
C TYR A 143 -0.18 4.78 13.72
N THR A 144 -0.82 5.33 12.69
CA THR A 144 -2.14 4.91 12.20
C THR A 144 -1.93 4.32 10.81
N PRO A 145 -2.39 3.09 10.55
CA PRO A 145 -2.24 2.50 9.22
C PRO A 145 -3.09 3.24 8.20
N PHE A 146 -2.59 3.37 6.99
CA PHE A 146 -3.35 3.79 5.82
C PHE A 146 -3.26 2.73 4.72
N SER A 147 -4.28 2.69 3.87
CA SER A 147 -4.31 1.87 2.68
C SER A 147 -5.02 2.66 1.59
N LEU A 148 -4.40 2.79 0.43
CA LEU A 148 -5.03 3.33 -0.77
C LEU A 148 -5.15 2.23 -1.81
N THR A 149 -6.29 2.22 -2.51
CA THR A 149 -6.58 1.30 -3.60
C THR A 149 -6.16 1.91 -4.92
N LEU A 150 -5.53 1.12 -5.77
CA LEU A 150 -5.11 1.51 -7.11
C LEU A 150 -6.20 1.12 -8.12
N ASN A 151 -6.77 2.13 -8.77
CA ASN A 151 -7.82 1.97 -9.76
C ASN A 151 -7.19 1.86 -11.15
N TYR A 152 -7.32 0.69 -11.79
CA TYR A 152 -6.82 0.47 -13.14
C TYR A 152 -7.78 1.02 -14.19
N VAL A 153 -7.21 1.69 -15.18
CA VAL A 153 -7.93 2.21 -16.36
C VAL A 153 -7.52 1.49 -17.66
N SER A 154 -6.51 0.63 -17.58
CA SER A 154 -6.00 -0.23 -18.67
C SER A 154 -5.77 -1.66 -18.15
N PRO A 155 -5.79 -2.70 -19.01
CA PRO A 155 -5.36 -4.07 -18.68
C PRO A 155 -3.83 -4.30 -18.73
N ASP A 156 -3.03 -3.30 -19.09
CA ASP A 156 -1.57 -3.43 -19.19
C ASP A 156 -0.86 -3.68 -17.86
N VAL A 157 0.22 -4.46 -17.87
CA VAL A 157 1.10 -4.58 -16.71
C VAL A 157 2.03 -3.36 -16.66
N PRO A 158 2.00 -2.54 -15.60
CA PRO A 158 2.87 -1.36 -15.49
C PRO A 158 4.35 -1.75 -15.43
N ASP A 159 5.20 -0.86 -15.92
CA ASP A 159 6.66 -0.95 -15.81
C ASP A 159 7.27 0.05 -14.81
N THR A 160 6.49 1.03 -14.34
CA THR A 160 6.95 2.03 -13.38
C THR A 160 5.90 2.31 -12.31
N ALA A 161 6.34 2.48 -11.07
CA ALA A 161 5.53 2.95 -9.95
C ALA A 161 6.05 4.29 -9.45
N GLU A 162 5.19 5.29 -9.40
CA GLU A 162 5.44 6.58 -8.77
C GLU A 162 4.66 6.67 -7.46
N ILE A 163 5.31 7.13 -6.40
CA ILE A 163 4.70 7.44 -5.11
C ILE A 163 5.08 8.86 -4.75
N GLN A 164 4.09 9.67 -4.38
CA GLN A 164 4.27 11.02 -3.86
C GLN A 164 3.64 11.11 -2.47
N ILE A 165 4.40 11.58 -1.48
CA ILE A 165 3.93 11.78 -0.10
C ILE A 165 4.19 13.24 0.29
N GLN A 166 3.19 13.91 0.86
CA GLN A 166 3.27 15.33 1.16
C GLN A 166 2.24 15.77 2.19
N ILE A 167 2.43 16.98 2.71
CA ILE A 167 1.38 17.75 3.38
C ILE A 167 0.79 18.70 2.34
N VAL A 168 -0.54 18.69 2.20
CA VAL A 168 -1.28 19.62 1.34
C VAL A 168 -2.22 20.47 2.18
N GLY A 169 -2.58 21.65 1.69
CA GLY A 169 -3.53 22.54 2.35
C GLY A 169 -4.95 21.96 2.53
N PRO A 170 -5.84 22.68 3.22
CA PRO A 170 -7.26 22.33 3.33
C PRO A 170 -7.96 22.24 1.98
N VAL A 171 -9.13 21.61 1.95
CA VAL A 171 -9.96 21.51 0.72
C VAL A 171 -10.39 22.89 0.23
N THR A 172 -10.62 23.81 1.16
CA THR A 172 -11.00 25.19 0.90
C THR A 172 -10.17 26.10 1.79
N GLY A 173 -9.63 27.18 1.23
CA GLY A 173 -8.87 28.17 1.99
C GLY A 173 -7.45 28.35 1.47
N PRO A 174 -6.56 28.95 2.29
CA PRO A 174 -5.15 29.11 1.95
C PRO A 174 -4.46 27.75 1.82
N ASP A 175 -3.24 27.77 1.28
CA ASP A 175 -2.42 26.57 1.12
C ASP A 175 -1.97 26.00 2.49
N PHE A 176 -1.06 25.02 2.49
CA PHE A 176 -0.52 24.41 3.70
C PHE A 176 0.07 25.43 4.71
N HIS A 177 -0.01 25.08 5.99
CA HIS A 177 0.28 25.97 7.11
C HIS A 177 1.56 25.56 7.85
N LEU A 178 2.35 26.56 8.28
CA LEU A 178 3.56 26.35 9.07
C LEU A 178 3.29 25.52 10.32
N GLY A 179 4.19 24.57 10.61
CA GLY A 179 4.10 23.71 11.78
C GLY A 179 3.21 22.48 11.62
N SER A 180 2.56 22.29 10.46
CA SER A 180 1.99 20.97 10.13
C SER A 180 3.12 19.95 10.01
N VAL A 181 2.99 18.82 10.72
CA VAL A 181 4.02 17.76 10.79
C VAL A 181 3.42 16.41 10.46
N MET A 182 4.11 15.64 9.63
CA MET A 182 3.82 14.22 9.34
C MET A 182 5.01 13.33 9.70
N PHE A 183 4.71 12.08 10.04
CA PHE A 183 5.68 10.98 10.03
C PHE A 183 5.12 9.89 9.12
N VAL A 184 5.96 9.24 8.32
CA VAL A 184 5.57 8.14 7.45
C VAL A 184 6.60 7.03 7.51
N ASP A 185 6.12 5.80 7.51
CA ASP A 185 6.92 4.58 7.65
C ASP A 185 6.17 3.36 7.07
N SER A 186 6.85 2.22 7.00
CA SER A 186 6.30 0.89 6.70
C SER A 186 5.60 0.80 5.34
N LEU A 187 6.11 1.49 4.31
CA LEU A 187 5.48 1.49 2.98
C LEU A 187 5.62 0.13 2.28
N GLU A 188 4.50 -0.39 1.79
CA GLU A 188 4.47 -1.64 1.04
C GLU A 188 3.44 -1.64 -0.09
N PHE A 189 3.86 -2.13 -1.25
CA PHE A 189 2.93 -2.53 -2.31
C PHE A 189 2.39 -3.92 -2.02
N ALA A 190 1.08 -4.10 -2.22
CA ALA A 190 0.47 -5.41 -2.11
C ALA A 190 -0.34 -5.76 -3.37
N THR A 191 -0.16 -7.00 -3.82
CA THR A 191 -0.93 -7.65 -4.87
C THR A 191 -2.29 -8.17 -4.36
N GLY A 192 -2.57 -8.02 -3.06
CA GLY A 192 -3.87 -8.30 -2.44
C GLY A 192 -4.07 -7.70 -1.04
N GLY A 193 -5.29 -7.25 -0.73
CA GLY A 193 -5.84 -7.28 0.64
C GLY A 193 -6.00 -5.99 1.46
N GLY A 194 -6.50 -4.90 0.88
CA GLY A 194 -7.13 -3.79 1.62
C GLY A 194 -8.56 -3.63 1.09
N ALA A 195 -9.53 -4.29 1.72
CA ALA A 195 -10.84 -4.66 1.21
C ALA A 195 -11.64 -3.58 0.41
N GLN A 196 -11.74 -3.77 -0.90
CA GLN A 196 -13.06 -4.03 -1.49
C GLN A 196 -13.13 -5.53 -1.78
N PRO A 197 -14.12 -6.29 -1.27
CA PRO A 197 -14.32 -7.67 -1.72
C PRO A 197 -14.45 -7.67 -3.25
N PRO A 198 -14.00 -8.73 -3.94
CA PRO A 198 -14.13 -8.79 -5.39
C PRO A 198 -15.57 -8.51 -5.79
N ASN A 199 -15.75 -7.57 -6.73
CA ASN A 199 -17.07 -7.19 -7.19
C ASN A 199 -17.69 -8.37 -7.94
N LEU A 200 -18.78 -8.88 -7.38
CA LEU A 200 -19.61 -9.85 -8.04
C LEU A 200 -20.61 -9.11 -8.92
N SER A 201 -20.52 -9.32 -10.23
CA SER A 201 -21.47 -8.81 -11.21
C SER A 201 -22.54 -9.87 -11.51
N ILE A 202 -23.80 -9.43 -11.64
CA ILE A 202 -24.90 -10.26 -12.11
C ILE A 202 -25.55 -9.55 -13.29
N GLN A 203 -25.52 -10.18 -14.46
CA GLN A 203 -26.13 -9.67 -15.68
C GLN A 203 -27.14 -10.67 -16.23
N ARG A 204 -28.32 -10.21 -16.68
CA ARG A 204 -29.24 -11.07 -17.44
C ARG A 204 -28.79 -11.19 -18.88
N VAL A 205 -28.77 -12.42 -19.41
CA VAL A 205 -28.46 -12.75 -20.80
C VAL A 205 -29.49 -13.75 -21.30
N GLY A 206 -30.45 -13.27 -22.11
CA GLY A 206 -31.61 -14.06 -22.51
C GLY A 206 -32.43 -14.52 -21.29
N GLY A 207 -32.75 -15.82 -21.23
CA GLY A 207 -33.42 -16.44 -20.08
C GLY A 207 -32.49 -16.81 -18.90
N SER A 208 -31.20 -16.47 -18.98
CA SER A 208 -30.18 -16.82 -17.97
C SER A 208 -29.65 -15.57 -17.25
N ILE A 209 -28.94 -15.79 -16.16
CA ILE A 209 -28.05 -14.83 -15.53
C ILE A 209 -26.60 -15.29 -15.68
N VAL A 210 -25.70 -14.33 -15.84
CA VAL A 210 -24.26 -14.52 -15.77
C VAL A 210 -23.79 -13.86 -14.48
N VAL A 211 -23.24 -14.67 -13.58
CA VAL A 211 -22.60 -14.23 -12.35
C VAL A 211 -21.09 -14.25 -12.59
N SER A 212 -20.41 -13.12 -12.49
CA SER A 212 -18.99 -13.02 -12.85
C SER A 212 -18.20 -12.08 -11.94
N TRP A 213 -16.89 -12.21 -11.92
CA TRP A 213 -15.96 -11.33 -11.21
C TRP A 213 -14.65 -11.15 -12.03
N PRO A 214 -13.80 -10.16 -11.69
CA PRO A 214 -12.63 -9.84 -12.50
C PRO A 214 -11.72 -11.06 -12.74
N PRO A 215 -11.18 -11.27 -13.96
CA PRO A 215 -10.45 -12.47 -14.34
C PRO A 215 -9.09 -12.62 -13.65
N ASP A 216 -8.54 -11.53 -13.13
CA ASP A 216 -7.31 -11.46 -12.36
C ASP A 216 -7.50 -11.82 -10.87
N VAL A 217 -8.75 -11.96 -10.40
CA VAL A 217 -9.06 -12.36 -9.03
C VAL A 217 -9.02 -13.88 -8.90
N THR A 218 -7.99 -14.41 -8.21
CA THR A 218 -7.83 -15.85 -7.95
C THR A 218 -8.08 -16.20 -6.48
N GLY A 219 -8.31 -17.48 -6.18
CA GLY A 219 -8.42 -17.97 -4.79
C GLY A 219 -9.78 -17.70 -4.12
N TYR A 220 -10.82 -17.46 -4.92
CA TYR A 220 -12.20 -17.31 -4.43
C TYR A 220 -13.09 -18.44 -4.95
N VAL A 221 -14.07 -18.81 -4.13
CA VAL A 221 -15.11 -19.79 -4.41
C VAL A 221 -16.46 -19.07 -4.46
N LEU A 222 -17.22 -19.29 -5.54
CA LEU A 222 -18.60 -18.82 -5.62
C LEU A 222 -19.50 -19.73 -4.79
N GLN A 223 -20.28 -19.14 -3.90
CA GLN A 223 -21.32 -19.83 -3.14
C GLN A 223 -22.69 -19.23 -3.44
N SER A 224 -23.73 -20.05 -3.31
CA SER A 224 -25.12 -19.62 -3.42
C SER A 224 -25.99 -20.14 -2.27
N THR A 225 -27.08 -19.43 -2.01
CA THR A 225 -28.12 -19.86 -1.07
C THR A 225 -29.50 -19.41 -1.54
N PRO A 226 -30.57 -20.20 -1.34
CA PRO A 226 -31.93 -19.79 -1.68
C PRO A 226 -32.57 -18.85 -0.62
N SER A 227 -32.03 -18.83 0.60
CA SER A 227 -32.54 -17.99 1.70
C SER A 227 -31.40 -17.43 2.55
N LEU A 228 -31.54 -16.17 2.95
CA LEU A 228 -30.63 -15.56 3.92
C LEU A 228 -31.03 -15.86 5.38
N ASN A 229 -32.21 -16.48 5.62
CA ASN A 229 -32.69 -16.83 6.95
C ASN A 229 -33.55 -18.12 6.93
N PRO A 230 -33.10 -19.24 7.55
CA PRO A 230 -31.74 -19.49 8.02
C PRO A 230 -30.77 -19.58 6.84
N THR A 231 -29.51 -19.20 7.06
CA THR A 231 -28.52 -19.14 5.98
C THR A 231 -27.82 -20.48 5.80
N ALA A 232 -27.91 -21.07 4.61
CA ALA A 232 -27.17 -22.28 4.23
C ALA A 232 -26.49 -22.08 2.87
N TRP A 233 -25.17 -21.85 2.87
CA TRP A 233 -24.39 -21.57 1.67
C TRP A 233 -23.80 -22.86 1.10
N ASN A 234 -23.98 -23.06 -0.21
CA ASN A 234 -23.40 -24.19 -0.95
C ASN A 234 -22.47 -23.68 -2.04
N THR A 235 -21.37 -24.39 -2.29
CA THR A 235 -20.47 -24.10 -3.41
C THR A 235 -21.20 -24.28 -4.75
N VAL A 236 -21.07 -23.29 -5.63
CA VAL A 236 -21.63 -23.34 -6.98
C VAL A 236 -20.70 -24.17 -7.87
N SER A 237 -21.23 -25.21 -8.49
CA SER A 237 -20.52 -26.03 -9.48
C SER A 237 -20.54 -25.37 -10.86
N GLY A 238 -19.63 -25.78 -11.76
CA GLY A 238 -19.59 -25.26 -13.12
C GLY A 238 -19.13 -23.80 -13.23
N VAL A 239 -18.45 -23.28 -12.21
CA VAL A 239 -17.70 -22.02 -12.31
C VAL A 239 -16.51 -22.24 -13.25
N ALA A 240 -16.38 -21.40 -14.26
CA ALA A 240 -15.23 -21.39 -15.17
C ALA A 240 -14.89 -19.95 -15.55
N ASN A 241 -13.59 -19.63 -15.66
CA ASN A 241 -13.11 -18.30 -16.05
C ASN A 241 -13.76 -17.17 -15.24
N ASN A 242 -13.83 -17.35 -13.91
CA ASN A 242 -14.42 -16.39 -12.98
C ASN A 242 -15.88 -16.00 -13.32
N SER A 243 -16.62 -16.96 -13.89
CA SER A 243 -18.00 -16.77 -14.32
C SER A 243 -18.82 -18.04 -14.12
N HIS A 244 -20.13 -17.86 -13.94
CA HIS A 244 -21.11 -18.92 -13.85
C HIS A 244 -22.41 -18.47 -14.52
N VAL A 245 -22.97 -19.33 -15.38
CA VAL A 245 -24.26 -19.09 -16.03
C VAL A 245 -25.32 -19.92 -15.34
N ALA A 246 -26.37 -19.26 -14.84
CA ALA A 246 -27.50 -19.91 -14.20
C ALA A 246 -28.81 -19.57 -14.92
N VAL A 247 -29.72 -20.53 -15.01
CA VAL A 247 -31.12 -20.29 -15.44
C VAL A 247 -31.95 -20.20 -14.16
N PRO A 248 -32.30 -19.00 -13.68
CA PRO A 248 -32.98 -18.86 -12.41
C PRO A 248 -34.40 -19.41 -12.49
N SER A 249 -34.69 -20.46 -11.73
CA SER A 249 -36.04 -21.01 -11.53
C SER A 249 -36.67 -20.55 -10.21
N THR A 250 -35.85 -20.10 -9.26
CA THR A 250 -36.22 -19.55 -7.95
C THR A 250 -35.25 -18.43 -7.55
N THR A 251 -35.55 -17.71 -6.47
CA THR A 251 -34.62 -16.72 -5.90
C THR A 251 -33.34 -17.39 -5.40
N ALA A 252 -32.20 -16.80 -5.74
CA ALA A 252 -30.89 -17.21 -5.23
C ALA A 252 -30.04 -15.97 -4.88
N TYR A 253 -29.24 -16.11 -3.84
CA TYR A 253 -28.25 -15.12 -3.41
C TYR A 253 -26.86 -15.70 -3.65
N PHE A 254 -25.90 -14.85 -4.02
CA PHE A 254 -24.54 -15.26 -4.35
C PHE A 254 -23.51 -14.49 -3.51
N ARG A 255 -22.39 -15.15 -3.21
CA ARG A 255 -21.21 -14.51 -2.60
C ARG A 255 -19.92 -15.15 -3.08
N LEU A 256 -18.83 -14.38 -3.02
CA LEU A 256 -17.47 -14.92 -3.13
C LEU A 256 -16.90 -15.09 -1.73
N ILE A 257 -16.33 -16.26 -1.45
CA ILE A 257 -15.56 -16.54 -0.25
C ILE A 257 -14.13 -16.90 -0.62
N LYS A 258 -13.15 -16.49 0.18
CA LYS A 258 -11.77 -16.92 -0.02
C LYS A 258 -11.68 -18.43 0.22
N GLY A 259 -11.17 -19.16 -0.77
CA GLY A 259 -10.97 -20.61 -0.73
C GLY A 259 -9.79 -21.02 0.14
#